data_AF-A0A5E4J492-F1
#
_entry.id   AF-A0A5E4J492-F1
#
_cell.length_a   1.000
_cell.length_b   1.000
_cell.length_c   1.000
_cell.angle_alpha   90.00
_cell.angle_beta   90.00
_cell.angle_gamma   90.00
#
_symmetry.space_group_name_H-M   'P 1'
#
loop_
_entity.id
_entity.type
_entity.pdbx_description
1 polymer ?
#
loop_
_entity_poly.entity_id
_entity_poly.type
_entity_poly.pdbx_seq_one_letter_code
_entity_poly.pdbx_strand_id
1 'polypeptide(L)'
;MSNFQEELALQAKSAVHPREGACGICHAVAEEICRKGGRIIAYERPGGILARIFDDRGAVMSEGFGVVWSPAVLAAEINAGLIPQGVAEALQQEGINTEEDIRLVAEMQGFGRVLTAAALALVAVKELGGRTLIRRKGLGVMAIFLDSEGNAVAKSPASYCPTCAVAIGAARTPLLSERIKADLLDSPNTGQKKFEMNIENRYIVSGGRVLVTLARGEEILARNVRGCCMAYGTAKAEVVAGLVPEASAELFRTYCNLCPFKHCWMNKSMGATGNIILHRLSEIGTEIEITAEGGIVARIPGQEVEGRGTLCSLSALTNMLLRGDAQKILKPSGTKEWERE
;
A
#
# COMPACT_ATOMS: atom_id res chain seq x y z
N MET A 1 -13.72 10.64 -25.35
CA MET A 1 -13.88 10.31 -23.92
C MET A 1 -15.32 10.59 -23.54
N SER A 2 -15.90 9.90 -22.57
CA SER A 2 -17.26 10.22 -22.12
C SER A 2 -17.27 11.54 -21.34
N ASN A 3 -18.38 12.27 -21.31
CA ASN A 3 -18.51 13.50 -20.49
C ASN A 3 -18.14 13.22 -19.00
N PHE A 4 -18.46 12.03 -18.51
CA PHE A 4 -18.06 11.55 -17.19
C PHE A 4 -16.54 11.55 -16.99
N GLN A 5 -15.79 10.96 -17.94
CA GLN A 5 -14.33 10.82 -17.83
C GLN A 5 -13.62 12.17 -17.86
N GLU A 6 -14.09 13.10 -18.70
CA GLU A 6 -13.50 14.44 -18.82
C GLU A 6 -13.73 15.26 -17.55
N GLU A 7 -14.96 15.27 -17.02
CA GLU A 7 -15.27 15.92 -15.74
C GLU A 7 -14.50 15.30 -14.58
N LEU A 8 -14.40 13.98 -14.54
CA LEU A 8 -13.68 13.25 -13.50
C LEU A 8 -12.19 13.56 -13.55
N ALA A 9 -11.56 13.60 -14.73
CA ALA A 9 -10.16 13.96 -14.89
C ALA A 9 -9.86 15.40 -14.40
N LEU A 10 -10.77 16.34 -14.66
CA LEU A 10 -10.65 17.72 -14.15
C LEU A 10 -10.67 17.76 -12.62
N GLN A 11 -11.57 17.00 -11.98
CA GLN A 11 -11.68 16.94 -10.53
C GLN A 11 -10.49 16.21 -9.89
N ALA A 12 -10.10 15.07 -10.46
CA ALA A 12 -8.92 14.31 -10.04
C ALA A 12 -7.67 15.18 -10.08
N LYS A 13 -7.49 16.00 -11.14
CA LYS A 13 -6.36 16.95 -11.23
C LYS A 13 -6.28 17.90 -10.03
N SER A 14 -7.41 18.37 -9.50
CA SER A 14 -7.44 19.25 -8.32
C SER A 14 -7.17 18.52 -7.00
N ALA A 15 -7.45 17.21 -6.93
CA ALA A 15 -7.28 16.40 -5.73
C ALA A 15 -5.87 15.78 -5.61
N VAL A 16 -5.13 15.69 -6.72
CA VAL A 16 -3.79 15.08 -6.78
C VAL A 16 -2.73 16.02 -6.20
N HIS A 17 -2.04 15.54 -5.18
CA HIS A 17 -0.88 16.23 -4.60
C HIS A 17 0.37 15.33 -4.60
N PRO A 18 1.44 15.69 -5.35
CA PRO A 18 2.67 14.89 -5.46
C PRO A 18 3.31 14.49 -4.12
N ARG A 19 3.23 15.36 -3.10
CA ARG A 19 3.77 15.11 -1.76
C ARG A 19 3.09 13.96 -1.02
N GLU A 20 1.90 13.56 -1.44
CA GLU A 20 1.16 12.43 -0.86
C GLU A 20 1.56 11.08 -1.45
N GLY A 21 2.37 11.12 -2.52
CA GLY A 21 2.90 9.97 -3.21
C GLY A 21 1.90 9.04 -3.86
N ALA A 22 2.40 7.97 -4.47
CA ALA A 22 1.59 7.01 -5.22
C ALA A 22 0.38 6.51 -4.40
N CYS A 23 0.58 6.21 -3.11
CA CYS A 23 -0.50 5.79 -2.24
C CYS A 23 -1.55 6.88 -2.00
N GLY A 24 -1.15 8.10 -1.68
CA GLY A 24 -2.09 9.19 -1.45
C GLY A 24 -2.82 9.62 -2.71
N ILE A 25 -2.10 9.76 -3.82
CA ILE A 25 -2.62 10.09 -5.15
C ILE A 25 -3.69 9.08 -5.57
N CYS A 26 -3.40 7.78 -5.46
CA CYS A 26 -4.35 6.73 -5.78
C CYS A 26 -5.64 6.86 -4.96
N HIS A 27 -5.54 7.12 -3.65
CA HIS A 27 -6.75 7.27 -2.84
C HIS A 27 -7.52 8.55 -3.17
N ALA A 28 -6.84 9.63 -3.54
CA ALA A 28 -7.49 10.87 -3.95
C ALA A 28 -8.29 10.69 -5.24
N VAL A 29 -7.70 10.04 -6.26
CA VAL A 29 -8.38 9.73 -7.52
C VAL A 29 -9.53 8.74 -7.31
N ALA A 30 -9.32 7.70 -6.49
CA ALA A 30 -10.37 6.75 -6.15
C ALA A 30 -11.57 7.39 -5.44
N GLU A 31 -11.33 8.38 -4.56
CA GLU A 31 -12.39 9.14 -3.92
C GLU A 31 -13.21 9.93 -4.94
N GLU A 32 -12.55 10.53 -5.93
CA GLU A 32 -13.22 11.25 -7.02
C GLU A 32 -14.05 10.34 -7.92
N ILE A 33 -13.53 9.15 -8.25
CA ILE A 33 -14.27 8.12 -9.00
C ILE A 33 -15.57 7.77 -8.25
N CYS A 34 -15.46 7.44 -6.96
CA CYS A 34 -16.62 7.06 -6.15
C CYS A 34 -17.61 8.22 -5.96
N ARG A 35 -17.11 9.46 -5.78
CA ARG A 35 -17.94 10.66 -5.61
C ARG A 35 -18.80 10.95 -6.84
N LYS A 36 -18.28 10.67 -8.03
CA LYS A 36 -19.00 10.83 -9.30
C LYS A 36 -19.95 9.68 -9.64
N GLY A 37 -19.98 8.62 -8.82
CA GLY A 37 -20.83 7.44 -9.05
C GLY A 37 -20.14 6.32 -9.83
N GLY A 38 -18.85 6.47 -10.15
CA GLY A 38 -18.04 5.39 -10.70
C GLY A 38 -17.77 4.28 -9.68
N ARG A 39 -17.32 3.13 -10.17
CA ARG A 39 -17.04 1.94 -9.34
C ARG A 39 -15.62 1.45 -9.54
N ILE A 40 -15.01 0.93 -8.49
CA ILE A 40 -13.69 0.31 -8.52
C ILE A 40 -13.82 -1.12 -8.02
N ILE A 41 -13.41 -2.09 -8.85
CA ILE A 41 -13.46 -3.51 -8.52
C ILE A 41 -12.10 -4.13 -8.80
N ALA A 42 -11.62 -4.99 -7.91
CA ALA A 42 -10.42 -5.79 -8.15
C ALA A 42 -10.68 -7.28 -7.96
N TYR A 43 -9.92 -8.08 -8.70
CA TYR A 43 -10.00 -9.53 -8.72
C TYR A 43 -8.62 -10.14 -8.56
N GLU A 44 -8.53 -11.24 -7.83
CA GLU A 44 -7.29 -12.01 -7.81
C GLU A 44 -7.12 -12.71 -9.16
N ARG A 45 -5.89 -12.81 -9.64
CA ARG A 45 -5.50 -13.57 -10.82
C ARG A 45 -4.23 -14.34 -10.52
N PRO A 46 -3.97 -15.45 -11.24
CA PRO A 46 -2.62 -16.01 -11.28
C PRO A 46 -1.63 -14.89 -11.60
N GLY A 47 -0.57 -14.75 -10.80
CA GLY A 47 0.45 -13.73 -11.01
C GLY A 47 0.18 -12.36 -10.37
N GLY A 48 -1.06 -12.01 -10.00
CA GLY A 48 -1.32 -10.65 -9.52
C GLY A 48 -2.78 -10.29 -9.30
N ILE A 49 -3.07 -9.00 -9.38
CA ILE A 49 -4.39 -8.42 -9.17
C ILE A 49 -4.81 -7.64 -10.40
N LEU A 50 -6.00 -7.95 -10.92
CA LEU A 50 -6.66 -7.17 -11.96
C LEU A 50 -7.62 -6.19 -11.31
N ALA A 51 -7.42 -4.89 -11.53
CA ALA A 51 -8.36 -3.84 -11.14
C ALA A 51 -9.10 -3.28 -12.36
N ARG A 52 -10.36 -2.91 -12.17
CA ARG A 52 -11.24 -2.31 -13.16
C ARG A 52 -11.89 -1.06 -12.58
N ILE A 53 -11.90 0.00 -13.39
CA ILE A 53 -12.64 1.22 -13.11
C ILE A 53 -13.84 1.26 -14.05
N PHE A 54 -15.01 1.53 -13.48
CA PHE A 54 -16.26 1.67 -14.22
C PHE A 54 -16.78 3.10 -14.09
N ASP A 55 -17.41 3.59 -15.16
CA ASP A 55 -18.14 4.85 -15.14
C ASP A 55 -19.48 4.74 -14.36
N ASP A 56 -20.21 5.84 -14.31
CA ASP A 56 -21.53 5.97 -13.68
C ASP A 56 -22.63 5.12 -14.34
N ARG A 57 -22.40 4.64 -15.56
CA ARG A 57 -23.32 3.75 -16.31
C ARG A 57 -22.93 2.28 -16.20
N GLY A 58 -21.80 2.00 -15.54
CA GLY A 58 -21.27 0.67 -15.36
C GLY A 58 -20.49 0.12 -16.56
N ALA A 59 -20.10 0.96 -17.52
CA ALA A 59 -19.15 0.59 -18.56
C ALA A 59 -17.73 0.60 -18.01
N VAL A 60 -16.88 -0.33 -18.46
CA VAL A 60 -15.46 -0.38 -18.07
C VAL A 60 -14.74 0.78 -18.75
N MET A 61 -14.14 1.67 -17.94
CA MET A 61 -13.31 2.77 -18.42
C MET A 61 -11.87 2.33 -18.67
N SER A 62 -11.31 1.53 -17.76
CA SER A 62 -9.94 1.04 -17.86
C SER A 62 -9.72 -0.18 -16.96
N GLU A 63 -8.59 -0.84 -17.21
CA GLU A 63 -8.07 -1.92 -16.40
C GLU A 63 -6.61 -1.65 -16.01
N GLY A 64 -6.17 -2.26 -14.91
CA GLY A 64 -4.80 -2.21 -14.44
C GLY A 64 -4.39 -3.51 -13.77
N PHE A 65 -3.11 -3.85 -13.83
CA PHE A 65 -2.56 -5.07 -13.24
C PHE A 65 -1.42 -4.73 -12.28
N GLY A 66 -1.30 -5.45 -11.15
CA GLY A 66 -0.26 -5.16 -10.17
C GLY A 66 -0.07 -6.27 -9.13
N VAL A 67 0.97 -6.11 -8.30
CA VAL A 67 1.36 -7.10 -7.27
C VAL A 67 0.39 -7.18 -6.09
N VAL A 68 -0.46 -6.16 -5.92
CA VAL A 68 -1.49 -6.06 -4.88
C VAL A 68 -2.56 -5.05 -5.34
N TRP A 69 -3.73 -5.01 -4.68
CA TRP A 69 -4.89 -4.24 -5.14
C TRP A 69 -4.61 -2.77 -5.41
N SER A 70 -3.90 -2.09 -4.51
CA SER A 70 -3.68 -0.66 -4.60
C SER A 70 -2.86 -0.20 -5.82
N PRO A 71 -1.68 -0.77 -6.14
CA PRO A 71 -0.98 -0.45 -7.38
C PRO A 71 -1.73 -0.91 -8.64
N ALA A 72 -2.53 -1.98 -8.58
CA ALA A 72 -3.38 -2.37 -9.71
C ALA A 72 -4.46 -1.32 -10.00
N VAL A 73 -5.10 -0.79 -8.95
CA VAL A 73 -6.05 0.33 -9.06
C VAL A 73 -5.36 1.58 -9.59
N LEU A 74 -4.16 1.91 -9.08
CA LEU A 74 -3.38 3.04 -9.60
C LEU A 74 -3.04 2.89 -11.10
N ALA A 75 -2.67 1.68 -11.54
CA ALA A 75 -2.43 1.41 -12.96
C ALA A 75 -3.71 1.64 -13.79
N ALA A 76 -4.88 1.23 -13.29
CA ALA A 76 -6.15 1.49 -13.95
C ALA A 76 -6.46 3.00 -14.01
N GLU A 77 -6.18 3.75 -12.94
CA GLU A 77 -6.37 5.21 -12.90
C GLU A 77 -5.50 5.94 -13.93
N ILE A 78 -4.23 5.54 -14.07
CA ILE A 78 -3.30 6.04 -15.09
C ILE A 78 -3.83 5.72 -16.49
N ASN A 79 -4.22 4.46 -16.73
CA ASN A 79 -4.70 3.99 -18.04
C ASN A 79 -6.03 4.66 -18.44
N ALA A 80 -6.86 5.07 -17.47
CA ALA A 80 -8.07 5.86 -17.72
C ALA A 80 -7.78 7.34 -17.99
N GLY A 81 -6.53 7.80 -17.94
CA GLY A 81 -6.18 9.21 -18.12
C GLY A 81 -6.69 10.12 -17.01
N LEU A 82 -6.90 9.58 -15.80
CA LEU A 82 -7.43 10.35 -14.66
C LEU A 82 -6.34 11.09 -13.88
N ILE A 83 -5.07 10.76 -14.14
CA ILE A 83 -3.91 11.37 -13.50
C ILE A 83 -3.28 12.41 -14.43
N PRO A 84 -2.94 13.63 -13.96
CA PRO A 84 -2.25 14.63 -14.77
C PRO A 84 -0.96 14.08 -15.39
N GLN A 85 -0.73 14.36 -16.68
CA GLN A 85 0.32 13.69 -17.48
C GLN A 85 1.71 13.67 -16.81
N GLY A 86 2.22 14.82 -16.33
CA GLY A 86 3.54 14.85 -15.68
C GLY A 86 3.63 14.04 -14.39
N VAL A 87 2.51 13.87 -13.68
CA VAL A 87 2.42 12.99 -12.49
C VAL A 87 2.29 11.53 -12.92
N ALA A 88 1.52 11.26 -13.98
CA ALA A 88 1.31 9.92 -14.51
C ALA A 88 2.62 9.30 -15.01
N GLU A 89 3.45 10.05 -15.74
CA GLU A 89 4.77 9.60 -16.23
C GLU A 89 5.69 9.19 -15.07
N ALA A 90 5.74 9.99 -14.00
CA ALA A 90 6.49 9.65 -12.80
C ALA A 90 5.92 8.42 -12.07
N LEU A 91 4.59 8.30 -11.97
CA LEU A 91 3.96 7.13 -11.34
C LEU A 91 4.13 5.84 -12.15
N GLN A 92 4.23 5.92 -13.47
CA GLN A 92 4.56 4.77 -14.32
C GLN A 92 5.95 4.20 -13.98
N GLN A 93 6.89 5.07 -13.62
CA GLN A 93 8.26 4.69 -13.28
C GLN A 93 8.42 4.28 -11.80
N GLU A 94 7.63 4.87 -10.89
CA GLU A 94 7.89 4.82 -9.45
C GLU A 94 6.72 4.31 -8.59
N GLY A 95 5.50 4.32 -9.14
CA GLY A 95 4.26 4.07 -8.43
C GLY A 95 3.59 2.73 -8.77
N ILE A 96 3.71 2.26 -10.01
CA ILE A 96 3.19 0.97 -10.47
C ILE A 96 4.31 -0.08 -10.61
N ASN A 97 3.93 -1.32 -10.89
CA ASN A 97 4.85 -2.45 -10.96
C ASN A 97 5.21 -2.75 -12.41
N THR A 98 6.49 -3.06 -12.67
CA THR A 98 6.91 -3.63 -13.96
C THR A 98 6.40 -5.06 -14.11
N GLU A 99 6.31 -5.55 -15.34
CA GLU A 99 5.97 -6.96 -15.60
C GLU A 99 6.93 -7.91 -14.88
N GLU A 100 8.22 -7.55 -14.83
CA GLU A 100 9.24 -8.32 -14.13
C GLU A 100 9.02 -8.34 -12.62
N ASP A 101 8.64 -7.21 -12.00
CA ASP A 101 8.31 -7.19 -10.57
C ASP A 101 7.11 -8.10 -10.27
N ILE A 102 6.09 -8.06 -11.14
CA ILE A 102 4.90 -8.88 -11.01
C ILE A 102 5.26 -10.36 -11.10
N ARG A 103 6.07 -10.73 -12.10
CA ARG A 103 6.57 -12.10 -12.28
C ARG A 103 7.36 -12.60 -11.09
N LEU A 104 8.39 -11.86 -10.65
CA LEU A 104 9.24 -12.27 -9.53
C LEU A 104 8.44 -12.41 -8.22
N VAL A 105 7.54 -11.46 -7.98
CA VAL A 105 6.68 -11.50 -6.79
C VAL A 105 5.70 -12.67 -6.87
N ALA A 106 5.16 -12.99 -8.04
CA ALA A 106 4.33 -14.16 -8.25
C ALA A 106 5.09 -15.47 -8.06
N GLU A 107 6.30 -15.59 -8.59
CA GLU A 107 7.15 -16.77 -8.39
C GLU A 107 7.48 -17.00 -6.91
N MET A 108 7.56 -15.93 -6.12
CA MET A 108 7.83 -15.99 -4.68
C MET A 108 6.63 -16.44 -3.83
N GLN A 109 5.38 -16.12 -4.22
CA GLN A 109 4.22 -16.34 -3.35
C GLN A 109 2.95 -16.89 -4.04
N GLY A 110 3.01 -17.20 -5.34
CA GLY A 110 1.92 -17.71 -6.17
C GLY A 110 0.93 -16.64 -6.65
N PHE A 111 0.13 -16.09 -5.75
CA PHE A 111 -0.87 -15.04 -6.05
C PHE A 111 -0.42 -13.71 -5.45
N GLY A 112 -0.39 -12.63 -6.25
CA GLY A 112 0.13 -11.32 -5.86
C GLY A 112 -0.47 -10.79 -4.55
N ARG A 113 0.31 -10.88 -3.46
CA ARG A 113 -0.08 -10.53 -2.08
C ARG A 113 1.12 -10.14 -1.23
N VAL A 114 1.67 -8.96 -1.50
CA VAL A 114 2.90 -8.47 -0.85
C VAL A 114 2.90 -8.41 0.69
N LEU A 115 1.74 -8.53 1.37
CA LEU A 115 1.64 -8.37 2.83
C LEU A 115 2.43 -9.43 3.60
N THR A 116 2.16 -10.72 3.34
CA THR A 116 2.83 -11.83 4.06
C THR A 116 4.30 -11.89 3.69
N ALA A 117 4.62 -11.80 2.40
CA ALA A 117 6.00 -11.81 1.92
C ALA A 117 6.83 -10.65 2.50
N ALA A 118 6.27 -9.45 2.62
CA ALA A 118 6.98 -8.33 3.23
C ALA A 118 7.26 -8.58 4.72
N ALA A 119 6.31 -9.13 5.47
CA ALA A 119 6.53 -9.46 6.88
C ALA A 119 7.63 -10.52 7.04
N LEU A 120 7.59 -11.60 6.25
CA LEU A 120 8.62 -12.65 6.25
C LEU A 120 9.99 -12.10 5.85
N ALA A 121 10.06 -11.20 4.87
CA ALA A 121 11.31 -10.55 4.48
C ALA A 121 11.93 -9.74 5.64
N LEU A 122 11.12 -8.96 6.36
CA LEU A 122 11.60 -8.18 7.51
C LEU A 122 12.13 -9.07 8.63
N VAL A 123 11.46 -10.20 8.91
CA VAL A 123 11.92 -11.20 9.89
C VAL A 123 13.23 -11.83 9.42
N ALA A 124 13.29 -12.28 8.16
CA ALA A 124 14.47 -12.93 7.60
C ALA A 124 15.72 -12.02 7.64
N VAL A 125 15.59 -10.75 7.27
CA VAL A 125 16.69 -9.78 7.33
C VAL A 125 17.18 -9.60 8.77
N LYS A 126 16.26 -9.50 9.73
CA LYS A 126 16.61 -9.35 11.15
C LYS A 126 17.33 -10.57 11.71
N GLU A 127 16.88 -11.77 11.37
CA GLU A 127 17.51 -13.02 11.82
C GLU A 127 18.92 -13.23 11.24
N LEU A 128 19.20 -12.64 10.09
CA LEU A 128 20.56 -12.56 9.53
C LEU A 128 21.43 -11.50 10.24
N GLY A 129 20.93 -10.86 11.30
CA GLY A 129 21.61 -9.79 12.03
C GLY A 129 21.53 -8.43 11.34
N GLY A 130 20.78 -8.33 10.24
CA GLY A 130 20.62 -7.12 9.44
C GLY A 130 19.46 -6.23 9.89
N ARG A 131 19.23 -5.16 9.13
CA ARG A 131 18.10 -4.23 9.33
C ARG A 131 17.53 -3.74 8.00
N THR A 132 16.28 -3.30 8.02
CA THR A 132 15.60 -2.77 6.84
C THR A 132 15.31 -1.29 7.00
N LEU A 133 15.72 -0.48 6.02
CA LEU A 133 15.42 0.94 5.96
C LEU A 133 14.42 1.23 4.84
N ILE A 134 13.61 2.27 5.03
CA ILE A 134 12.77 2.82 3.98
C ILE A 134 13.06 4.30 3.77
N ARG A 135 12.90 4.74 2.53
CA ARG A 135 13.00 6.16 2.17
C ARG A 135 12.07 6.51 1.03
N ARG A 136 11.71 7.78 0.96
CA ARG A 136 11.01 8.34 -0.20
C ARG A 136 11.96 8.40 -1.40
N LYS A 137 11.48 8.01 -2.58
CA LYS A 137 12.17 8.21 -3.87
C LYS A 137 11.14 8.67 -4.91
N GLY A 138 11.17 9.96 -5.24
CA GLY A 138 10.17 10.59 -6.11
C GLY A 138 8.75 10.43 -5.56
N LEU A 139 7.85 9.92 -6.41
CA LEU A 139 6.48 9.55 -6.11
C LEU A 139 6.33 8.17 -5.43
N GLY A 140 7.40 7.37 -5.39
CA GLY A 140 7.44 6.05 -4.77
C GLY A 140 8.21 5.96 -3.44
N VAL A 141 8.28 4.73 -2.92
CA VAL A 141 9.05 4.37 -1.72
C VAL A 141 10.04 3.27 -2.07
N MET A 142 11.22 3.33 -1.49
CA MET A 142 12.29 2.36 -1.70
C MET A 142 12.64 1.69 -0.36
N ALA A 143 12.88 0.38 -0.39
CA ALA A 143 13.40 -0.40 0.73
C ALA A 143 14.89 -0.69 0.51
N ILE A 144 15.66 -0.68 1.59
CA ILE A 144 17.07 -1.03 1.62
C ILE A 144 17.26 -2.09 2.69
N PHE A 145 17.80 -3.25 2.30
CA PHE A 145 18.21 -4.29 3.24
C PHE A 145 19.68 -4.11 3.54
N LEU A 146 20.02 -4.04 4.82
CA LEU A 146 21.38 -3.93 5.32
C LEU A 146 21.77 -5.23 6.04
N ASP A 147 23.01 -5.65 5.92
CA ASP A 147 23.59 -6.72 6.75
C ASP A 147 23.97 -6.22 8.17
N SER A 148 24.58 -7.09 8.97
CA SER A 148 25.03 -6.81 10.33
C SER A 148 26.16 -5.79 10.42
N GLU A 149 26.91 -5.59 9.34
CA GLU A 149 27.96 -4.57 9.23
C GLU A 149 27.40 -3.22 8.76
N GLY A 150 26.11 -3.18 8.38
CA GLY A 150 25.44 -1.99 7.86
C GLY A 150 25.64 -1.77 6.36
N ASN A 151 26.19 -2.74 5.63
CA ASN A 151 26.34 -2.67 4.18
C ASN A 151 25.02 -3.03 3.49
N ALA A 152 24.71 -2.33 2.40
CA ALA A 152 23.49 -2.60 1.64
C ALA A 152 23.62 -3.90 0.84
N VAL A 153 22.85 -4.92 1.23
CA VAL A 153 22.77 -6.20 0.52
C VAL A 153 21.80 -6.17 -0.65
N ALA A 154 20.75 -5.35 -0.56
CA ALA A 154 19.79 -5.17 -1.65
C ALA A 154 19.00 -3.87 -1.51
N LYS A 155 18.49 -3.38 -2.64
CA LYS A 155 17.63 -2.20 -2.74
C LYS A 155 16.49 -2.50 -3.69
N SER A 156 15.26 -2.18 -3.28
CA SER A 156 14.12 -2.27 -4.18
C SER A 156 14.17 -1.14 -5.24
N PRO A 157 13.47 -1.28 -6.38
CA PRO A 157 13.06 -0.10 -7.14
C PRO A 157 12.13 0.80 -6.30
N ALA A 158 11.84 2.01 -6.78
CA ALA A 158 10.75 2.80 -6.22
C ALA A 158 9.43 2.05 -6.43
N SER A 159 8.56 2.04 -5.42
CA SER A 159 7.31 1.28 -5.43
C SER A 159 6.17 2.05 -4.76
N TYR A 160 4.94 1.61 -5.02
CA TYR A 160 3.69 2.22 -4.52
C TYR A 160 3.71 2.61 -3.03
N CYS A 161 4.20 1.71 -2.17
CA CYS A 161 4.28 1.91 -0.73
C CYS A 161 5.42 1.07 -0.13
N PRO A 162 5.81 1.29 1.14
CA PRO A 162 6.87 0.53 1.80
C PRO A 162 6.67 -0.99 1.74
N THR A 163 5.44 -1.49 1.90
CA THR A 163 5.17 -2.93 1.89
C THR A 163 5.42 -3.54 0.50
N CYS A 164 5.06 -2.82 -0.57
CA CYS A 164 5.39 -3.23 -1.94
C CYS A 164 6.91 -3.20 -2.16
N ALA A 165 7.58 -2.14 -1.68
CA ALA A 165 9.03 -1.99 -1.81
C ALA A 165 9.79 -3.14 -1.13
N VAL A 166 9.40 -3.53 0.08
CA VAL A 166 10.00 -4.67 0.80
C VAL A 166 9.77 -5.98 0.04
N ALA A 167 8.52 -6.29 -0.35
CA ALA A 167 8.23 -7.54 -1.04
C ALA A 167 8.92 -7.65 -2.40
N ILE A 168 8.97 -6.57 -3.18
CA ILE A 168 9.67 -6.54 -4.47
C ILE A 168 11.17 -6.63 -4.27
N GLY A 169 11.72 -5.91 -3.28
CA GLY A 169 13.14 -6.02 -2.91
C GLY A 169 13.51 -7.46 -2.55
N ALA A 170 12.67 -8.14 -1.78
CA ALA A 170 12.88 -9.53 -1.38
C ALA A 170 12.78 -10.49 -2.57
N ALA A 171 11.78 -10.32 -3.44
CA ALA A 171 11.62 -11.13 -4.65
C ALA A 171 12.83 -11.03 -5.60
N ARG A 172 13.45 -9.84 -5.68
CA ARG A 172 14.66 -9.57 -6.46
C ARG A 172 15.96 -10.03 -5.79
N THR A 173 15.91 -10.50 -4.54
CA THR A 173 17.08 -10.93 -3.77
C THR A 173 17.03 -12.45 -3.60
N PRO A 174 17.84 -13.24 -4.34
CA PRO A 174 17.70 -14.70 -4.38
C PRO A 174 17.62 -15.37 -3.00
N LEU A 175 18.55 -15.00 -2.09
CA LEU A 175 18.58 -15.53 -0.72
C LEU A 175 17.25 -15.31 0.03
N LEU A 176 16.66 -14.11 -0.06
CA LEU A 176 15.41 -13.80 0.61
C LEU A 176 14.22 -14.44 -0.11
N SER A 177 14.22 -14.43 -1.45
CA SER A 177 13.17 -15.02 -2.28
C SER A 177 13.04 -16.52 -2.04
N GLU A 178 14.15 -17.26 -2.05
CA GLU A 178 14.18 -18.70 -1.78
C GLU A 178 13.71 -19.03 -0.37
N ARG A 179 14.16 -18.25 0.61
CA ARG A 179 13.74 -18.42 2.00
C ARG A 179 12.24 -18.20 2.18
N ILE A 180 11.70 -17.10 1.63
CA ILE A 180 10.26 -16.80 1.72
C ILE A 180 9.44 -17.86 0.99
N LYS A 181 9.90 -18.35 -0.17
CA LYS A 181 9.25 -19.46 -0.89
C LYS A 181 9.17 -20.71 0.00
N ALA A 182 10.25 -21.04 0.71
CA ALA A 182 10.29 -22.17 1.62
C ALA A 182 9.35 -21.99 2.82
N ASP A 183 9.33 -20.79 3.43
CA ASP A 183 8.45 -20.47 4.57
C ASP A 183 6.96 -20.48 4.17
N LEU A 184 6.65 -20.18 2.91
CA LEU A 184 5.30 -20.19 2.35
C LEU A 184 4.90 -21.54 1.74
N LEU A 185 5.80 -22.53 1.72
CA LEU A 185 5.50 -23.85 1.20
C LEU A 185 4.32 -24.44 2.00
N ASP A 186 3.31 -24.94 1.28
CA ASP A 186 2.06 -25.49 1.84
C ASP A 186 1.19 -24.52 2.67
N SER A 187 1.56 -23.24 2.76
CA SER A 187 0.76 -22.24 3.46
C SER A 187 -0.51 -21.91 2.67
N PRO A 188 -1.70 -21.84 3.32
CA PRO A 188 -2.92 -21.46 2.64
C PRO A 188 -2.83 -20.08 1.97
N ASN A 189 -3.04 -20.03 0.66
CA ASN A 189 -3.04 -18.77 -0.07
C ASN A 189 -4.47 -18.21 -0.22
N THR A 190 -4.82 -17.20 0.58
CA THR A 190 -6.15 -16.56 0.52
C THR A 190 -6.42 -15.89 -0.85
N GLY A 191 -5.38 -15.53 -1.60
CA GLY A 191 -5.52 -14.99 -2.97
C GLY A 191 -5.96 -16.06 -3.96
N GLN A 192 -5.34 -17.23 -3.87
CA GLN A 192 -5.77 -18.41 -4.63
C GLN A 192 -7.21 -18.78 -4.31
N LYS A 193 -7.58 -18.85 -3.02
CA LYS A 193 -8.97 -19.14 -2.60
C LYS A 193 -9.97 -18.16 -3.21
N LYS A 194 -9.67 -16.85 -3.18
CA LYS A 194 -10.54 -15.83 -3.78
C LYS A 194 -10.64 -15.95 -5.29
N PHE A 195 -9.55 -16.32 -5.97
CA PHE A 195 -9.59 -16.60 -7.41
C PHE A 195 -10.50 -17.79 -7.72
N GLU A 196 -10.31 -18.92 -7.02
CA GLU A 196 -11.12 -20.14 -7.20
C GLU A 196 -12.60 -19.91 -6.89
N MET A 197 -12.91 -19.07 -5.90
CA MET A 197 -14.27 -18.69 -5.54
C MET A 197 -14.86 -17.56 -6.40
N ASN A 198 -14.09 -17.00 -7.34
CA ASN A 198 -14.45 -15.84 -8.15
C ASN A 198 -14.94 -14.64 -7.31
N ILE A 199 -14.19 -14.32 -6.24
CA ILE A 199 -14.51 -13.22 -5.33
C ILE A 199 -14.05 -11.88 -5.91
N GLU A 200 -14.95 -10.92 -5.90
CA GLU A 200 -14.68 -9.53 -6.26
C GLU A 200 -14.42 -8.69 -5.01
N ASN A 201 -13.43 -7.81 -5.09
CA ASN A 201 -13.20 -6.76 -4.10
C ASN A 201 -13.79 -5.46 -4.62
N ARG A 202 -14.87 -4.97 -4.02
CA ARG A 202 -15.53 -3.71 -4.40
C ARG A 202 -15.11 -2.61 -3.43
N TYR A 203 -14.62 -1.49 -3.96
CA TYR A 203 -14.12 -0.38 -3.16
C TYR A 203 -15.05 0.83 -3.24
N ILE A 204 -15.32 1.43 -2.07
CA ILE A 204 -15.88 2.77 -1.96
C ILE A 204 -14.88 3.61 -1.17
N VAL A 205 -14.41 4.71 -1.75
CA VAL A 205 -13.46 5.63 -1.12
C VAL A 205 -14.15 6.97 -0.85
N SER A 206 -14.08 7.46 0.39
CA SER A 206 -14.73 8.71 0.80
C SER A 206 -14.17 9.21 2.12
N GLY A 207 -13.88 10.50 2.25
CA GLY A 207 -13.35 11.10 3.48
C GLY A 207 -12.06 10.41 3.94
N GLY A 208 -11.20 10.02 3.01
CA GLY A 208 -9.95 9.30 3.31
C GLY A 208 -10.11 7.84 3.79
N ARG A 209 -11.33 7.29 3.91
CA ARG A 209 -11.55 5.85 4.26
C ARG A 209 -11.78 5.05 3.01
N VAL A 210 -11.48 3.76 3.11
CA VAL A 210 -11.91 2.76 2.14
C VAL A 210 -12.91 1.83 2.81
N LEU A 211 -14.06 1.64 2.19
CA LEU A 211 -15.01 0.59 2.52
C LEU A 211 -14.84 -0.52 1.48
N VAL A 212 -14.63 -1.75 1.96
CA VAL A 212 -14.43 -2.91 1.09
C VAL A 212 -15.59 -3.87 1.24
N THR A 213 -16.17 -4.26 0.12
CA THR A 213 -17.16 -5.33 0.05
C THR A 213 -16.56 -6.51 -0.71
N LEU A 214 -16.60 -7.71 -0.13
CA LEU A 214 -16.28 -8.95 -0.82
C LEU A 214 -17.56 -9.60 -1.31
N ALA A 215 -17.64 -9.88 -2.59
CA ALA A 215 -18.83 -10.44 -3.23
C ALA A 215 -18.47 -11.66 -4.09
N ARG A 216 -19.38 -12.65 -4.12
CA ARG A 216 -19.35 -13.81 -5.01
C ARG A 216 -20.64 -13.78 -5.84
N GLY A 217 -20.59 -13.16 -7.02
CA GLY A 217 -21.80 -12.81 -7.77
C GLY A 217 -22.71 -11.87 -6.97
N GLU A 218 -23.94 -12.31 -6.69
CA GLU A 218 -24.91 -11.59 -5.87
C GLU A 218 -24.72 -11.80 -4.36
N GLU A 219 -23.98 -12.84 -3.95
CA GLU A 219 -23.72 -13.13 -2.54
C GLU A 219 -22.68 -12.16 -1.96
N ILE A 220 -22.99 -11.56 -0.81
CA ILE A 220 -22.07 -10.66 -0.11
C ILE A 220 -21.45 -11.38 1.08
N LEU A 221 -20.15 -11.67 1.00
CA LEU A 221 -19.38 -12.37 2.03
C LEU A 221 -18.93 -11.43 3.15
N ALA A 222 -18.62 -10.18 2.82
CA ALA A 222 -18.33 -9.11 3.77
C ALA A 222 -18.79 -7.79 3.18
N ARG A 223 -19.52 -6.97 3.95
CA ARG A 223 -20.12 -5.72 3.45
C ARG A 223 -19.49 -4.49 4.09
N ASN A 224 -19.07 -3.54 3.25
CA ASN A 224 -18.61 -2.20 3.64
C ASN A 224 -17.61 -2.20 4.81
N VAL A 225 -16.68 -3.14 4.80
CA VAL A 225 -15.66 -3.27 5.85
C VAL A 225 -14.70 -2.09 5.76
N ARG A 226 -14.70 -1.27 6.82
CA ARG A 226 -13.90 -0.05 6.89
C ARG A 226 -12.41 -0.34 7.11
N GLY A 227 -11.57 0.24 6.25
CA GLY A 227 -10.11 0.27 6.34
C GLY A 227 -9.49 1.65 6.12
N CYS A 228 -8.21 1.79 6.47
CA CYS A 228 -7.41 3.01 6.30
C CYS A 228 -6.75 3.13 4.91
N CYS A 229 -6.71 2.03 4.16
CA CYS A 229 -6.33 1.97 2.74
C CYS A 229 -6.98 0.74 2.10
N MET A 230 -6.89 0.61 0.76
CA MET A 230 -7.49 -0.51 0.03
C MET A 230 -6.95 -1.87 0.46
N ALA A 231 -5.63 -2.03 0.59
CA ALA A 231 -5.03 -3.31 1.00
C ALA A 231 -5.46 -3.71 2.42
N TYR A 232 -5.49 -2.76 3.35
CA TYR A 232 -5.93 -3.00 4.72
C TYR A 232 -7.43 -3.33 4.80
N GLY A 233 -8.26 -2.55 4.09
CA GLY A 233 -9.70 -2.81 4.01
C GLY A 233 -9.98 -4.20 3.44
N THR A 234 -9.21 -4.62 2.44
CA THR A 234 -9.35 -5.94 1.81
C THR A 234 -8.96 -7.06 2.78
N ALA A 235 -7.78 -6.99 3.41
CA ALA A 235 -7.37 -7.99 4.40
C ALA A 235 -8.37 -8.09 5.58
N LYS A 236 -8.90 -6.95 6.03
CA LYS A 236 -9.93 -6.93 7.07
C LYS A 236 -11.25 -7.55 6.59
N ALA A 237 -11.65 -7.31 5.35
CA ALA A 237 -12.84 -7.92 4.78
C ALA A 237 -12.67 -9.43 4.62
N GLU A 238 -11.46 -9.90 4.32
CA GLU A 238 -11.13 -11.34 4.29
C GLU A 238 -11.27 -12.00 5.66
N VAL A 239 -10.86 -11.31 6.73
CA VAL A 239 -11.10 -11.76 8.11
C VAL A 239 -12.61 -11.84 8.41
N VAL A 240 -13.39 -10.83 8.02
CA VAL A 240 -14.85 -10.83 8.23
C VAL A 240 -15.54 -11.94 7.43
N ALA A 241 -15.06 -12.23 6.23
CA ALA A 241 -15.58 -13.29 5.36
C ALA A 241 -15.12 -14.70 5.75
N GLY A 242 -14.34 -14.86 6.83
CA GLY A 242 -13.84 -16.18 7.26
C GLY A 242 -12.81 -16.80 6.31
N LEU A 243 -12.14 -16.00 5.47
CA LEU A 243 -11.16 -16.47 4.48
C LEU A 243 -9.74 -16.61 5.05
N VAL A 244 -9.53 -16.15 6.28
CA VAL A 244 -8.25 -16.10 6.99
C VAL A 244 -8.35 -16.98 8.25
N PRO A 245 -7.30 -17.78 8.59
CA PRO A 245 -7.28 -18.54 9.84
C PRO A 245 -7.48 -17.67 11.08
N GLU A 246 -8.17 -18.19 12.10
CA GLU A 246 -8.59 -17.40 13.27
C GLU A 246 -7.41 -16.83 14.06
N ALA A 247 -6.31 -17.57 14.20
CA ALA A 247 -5.10 -17.07 14.87
C ALA A 247 -4.53 -15.80 14.20
N SER A 248 -4.50 -15.78 12.86
CA SER A 248 -4.08 -14.61 12.09
C SER A 248 -5.10 -13.47 12.17
N ALA A 249 -6.40 -13.81 12.21
CA ALA A 249 -7.47 -12.85 12.39
C ALA A 249 -7.42 -12.14 13.75
N GLU A 250 -7.16 -12.87 14.83
CA GLU A 250 -7.08 -12.31 16.19
C GLU A 250 -5.90 -11.34 16.34
N LEU A 251 -4.74 -11.71 15.79
CA LEU A 251 -3.58 -10.84 15.70
C LEU A 251 -3.93 -9.53 14.98
N PHE A 252 -4.58 -9.62 13.82
CA PHE A 252 -5.01 -8.47 13.03
C PHE A 252 -6.03 -7.58 13.76
N ARG A 253 -7.01 -8.17 14.44
CA ARG A 253 -8.05 -7.45 15.21
C ARG A 253 -7.44 -6.69 16.39
N THR A 254 -6.52 -7.31 17.11
CA THR A 254 -5.82 -6.72 18.26
C THR A 254 -5.10 -5.43 17.86
N TYR A 255 -4.37 -5.44 16.75
CA TYR A 255 -3.67 -4.24 16.27
C TYR A 255 -4.61 -3.13 15.79
N CYS A 256 -5.72 -3.49 15.14
CA CYS A 256 -6.72 -2.49 14.72
C CYS A 256 -7.25 -1.69 15.91
N ASN A 257 -7.47 -2.36 17.04
CA ASN A 257 -8.02 -1.75 18.24
C ASN A 257 -7.04 -0.83 18.97
N LEU A 258 -5.73 -0.98 18.73
CA LEU A 258 -4.71 -0.14 19.36
C LEU A 258 -4.33 1.10 18.53
N CYS A 259 -4.84 1.24 17.30
CA CYS A 259 -4.46 2.32 16.40
C CYS A 259 -5.27 3.61 16.67
N PRO A 260 -4.64 4.72 17.13
CA PRO A 260 -5.35 5.97 17.42
C PRO A 260 -6.03 6.58 16.19
N PHE A 261 -5.50 6.34 14.99
CA PHE A 261 -6.09 6.83 13.74
C PHE A 261 -7.50 6.28 13.49
N LYS A 262 -7.79 5.06 13.97
CA LYS A 262 -9.15 4.48 13.91
C LYS A 262 -10.17 5.34 14.68
N HIS A 263 -9.71 6.02 15.74
CA HIS A 263 -10.55 6.80 16.65
C HIS A 263 -10.65 8.27 16.26
N CYS A 264 -9.59 8.87 15.70
CA CYS A 264 -9.55 10.31 15.40
C CYS A 264 -9.84 10.70 13.95
N TRP A 265 -9.93 9.73 13.04
CA TRP A 265 -10.24 9.86 11.60
C TRP A 265 -10.05 11.24 10.93
N MET A 266 -8.95 11.43 10.19
CA MET A 266 -8.52 12.77 9.77
C MET A 266 -8.98 13.23 8.37
N ASN A 267 -10.08 12.70 7.81
CA ASN A 267 -10.57 13.04 6.45
C ASN A 267 -9.50 13.02 5.33
N LYS A 268 -8.41 12.30 5.56
CA LYS A 268 -7.28 12.12 4.65
C LYS A 268 -6.83 10.68 4.75
N SER A 269 -6.41 10.10 3.63
CA SER A 269 -5.94 8.71 3.66
C SER A 269 -4.69 8.59 4.52
N MET A 270 -4.56 7.46 5.21
CA MET A 270 -3.37 7.15 6.00
C MET A 270 -2.12 7.04 5.11
N GLY A 271 -2.31 6.60 3.86
CA GLY A 271 -1.26 6.59 2.85
C GLY A 271 -0.71 7.99 2.52
N ALA A 272 -1.60 8.97 2.34
CA ALA A 272 -1.20 10.36 2.09
C ALA A 272 -0.45 10.95 3.29
N THR A 273 -1.02 10.81 4.50
CA THR A 273 -0.41 11.36 5.73
C THR A 273 0.96 10.74 5.99
N GLY A 274 1.07 9.41 5.90
CA GLY A 274 2.33 8.71 6.09
C GLY A 274 3.39 9.09 5.05
N ASN A 275 3.00 9.35 3.79
CA ASN A 275 3.93 9.78 2.75
C ASN A 275 4.45 11.19 2.95
N ILE A 276 3.61 12.13 3.44
CA ILE A 276 4.07 13.48 3.79
C ILE A 276 5.15 13.41 4.87
N ILE A 277 4.93 12.59 5.90
CA ILE A 277 5.90 12.37 6.99
C ILE A 277 7.19 11.75 6.42
N LEU A 278 7.06 10.66 5.66
CA LEU A 278 8.19 9.97 5.03
C LEU A 278 9.01 10.92 4.13
N HIS A 279 8.32 11.76 3.35
CA HIS A 279 8.95 12.75 2.49
C HIS A 279 9.75 13.77 3.31
N ARG A 280 9.14 14.38 4.35
CA ARG A 280 9.81 15.35 5.22
C ARG A 280 11.05 14.79 5.91
N LEU A 281 10.97 13.57 6.41
CA LEU A 281 12.12 12.90 7.04
C LEU A 281 13.19 12.55 5.98
N SER A 282 12.79 12.15 4.77
CA SER A 282 13.73 11.85 3.70
C SER A 282 14.46 13.10 3.17
N GLU A 283 13.83 14.28 3.19
CA GLU A 283 14.44 15.55 2.75
C GLU A 283 15.68 15.93 3.58
N ILE A 284 15.70 15.55 4.85
CA ILE A 284 16.81 15.83 5.77
C ILE A 284 17.75 14.63 5.96
N GLY A 285 17.62 13.60 5.10
CA GLY A 285 18.46 12.40 5.15
C GLY A 285 18.18 11.49 6.35
N THR A 286 17.03 11.63 7.02
CA THR A 286 16.66 10.73 8.12
C THR A 286 16.28 9.36 7.57
N GLU A 287 16.98 8.34 8.05
CA GLU A 287 16.65 6.94 7.77
C GLU A 287 15.51 6.49 8.68
N ILE A 288 14.57 5.72 8.13
CA ILE A 288 13.49 5.11 8.90
C ILE A 288 13.70 3.61 8.87
N GLU A 289 14.03 3.06 10.03
CA GLU A 289 14.15 1.62 10.21
C GLU A 289 12.76 1.00 10.38
N ILE A 290 12.53 -0.12 9.70
CA ILE A 290 11.29 -0.88 9.82
C ILE A 290 11.56 -2.34 10.21
N THR A 291 10.74 -2.85 11.12
CA THR A 291 10.80 -4.25 11.57
C THR A 291 9.40 -4.86 11.62
N ALA A 292 9.34 -6.19 11.68
CA ALA A 292 8.11 -6.95 11.91
C ALA A 292 8.14 -7.55 13.33
N GLU A 293 7.66 -6.80 14.33
CA GLU A 293 7.62 -7.20 15.75
C GLU A 293 6.21 -7.01 16.31
N GLY A 294 5.36 -8.03 16.14
CA GLY A 294 3.93 -7.90 16.44
C GLY A 294 3.28 -6.76 15.63
N GLY A 295 3.69 -6.60 14.36
CA GLY A 295 3.28 -5.51 13.48
C GLY A 295 4.47 -4.80 12.84
N ILE A 296 4.19 -3.78 12.03
CA ILE A 296 5.24 -2.95 11.43
C ILE A 296 5.62 -1.84 12.42
N VAL A 297 6.84 -1.90 12.93
CA VAL A 297 7.41 -0.82 13.74
C VAL A 297 8.21 0.10 12.82
N ALA A 298 8.03 1.40 12.94
CA ALA A 298 8.87 2.40 12.30
C ALA A 298 9.61 3.19 13.37
N ARG A 299 10.94 3.32 13.23
CA ARG A 299 11.80 4.02 14.17
C ARG A 299 12.67 5.03 13.43
N ILE A 300 12.89 6.18 14.06
CA ILE A 300 13.94 7.11 13.68
C ILE A 300 15.15 6.79 14.58
N PRO A 301 16.30 6.37 14.04
CA PRO A 301 17.48 6.09 14.85
C PRO A 301 17.84 7.26 15.77
N GLY A 302 18.05 6.99 17.05
CA GLY A 302 18.39 8.01 18.05
C GLY A 302 17.20 8.81 18.61
N GLN A 303 15.96 8.49 18.25
CA GLN A 303 14.75 9.06 18.87
C GLN A 303 13.97 8.00 19.66
N GLU A 304 13.33 8.41 20.76
CA GLU A 304 12.54 7.51 21.61
C GLU A 304 11.15 7.19 21.04
N VAL A 305 10.62 8.02 20.13
CA VAL A 305 9.25 7.86 19.63
C VAL A 305 9.20 6.85 18.50
N GLU A 306 8.42 5.78 18.72
CA GLU A 306 8.20 4.72 17.74
C GLU A 306 6.78 4.75 17.18
N GLY A 307 6.68 4.55 15.87
CA GLY A 307 5.43 4.33 15.18
C GLY A 307 5.08 2.84 15.14
N ARG A 308 3.82 2.49 15.39
CA ARG A 308 3.30 1.12 15.20
C ARG A 308 2.19 1.10 14.16
N GLY A 309 2.31 0.19 13.21
CA GLY A 309 1.39 -0.01 12.10
C GLY A 309 1.02 -1.48 11.93
N THR A 310 -0.14 -1.75 11.31
CA THR A 310 -0.64 -3.12 11.18
C THR A 310 -0.10 -3.84 9.94
N LEU A 311 -0.13 -3.18 8.77
CA LEU A 311 0.27 -3.80 7.49
C LEU A 311 1.35 -3.01 6.73
N CYS A 312 1.58 -1.75 7.09
CA CYS A 312 2.44 -0.85 6.33
C CYS A 312 3.05 0.21 7.23
N SER A 313 4.30 0.58 6.97
CA SER A 313 5.01 1.62 7.71
C SER A 313 4.45 3.03 7.49
N LEU A 314 3.64 3.30 6.45
CA LEU A 314 2.90 4.58 6.36
C LEU A 314 1.89 4.74 7.51
N SER A 315 1.29 3.63 7.95
CA SER A 315 0.44 3.60 9.14
C SER A 315 1.25 3.80 10.43
N ALA A 316 2.44 3.20 10.49
CA ALA A 316 3.36 3.39 11.61
C ALA A 316 3.84 4.84 11.71
N LEU A 317 4.21 5.48 10.60
CA LEU A 317 4.62 6.89 10.58
C LEU A 317 3.47 7.83 10.98
N THR A 318 2.25 7.57 10.50
CA THR A 318 1.07 8.33 10.94
C THR A 318 0.84 8.14 12.45
N ASN A 319 1.02 6.93 12.98
CA ASN A 319 0.95 6.68 14.41
C ASN A 319 2.07 7.40 15.19
N MET A 320 3.29 7.43 14.66
CA MET A 320 4.42 8.15 15.24
C MET A 320 4.09 9.64 15.41
N LEU A 321 3.49 10.26 14.40
CA LEU A 321 3.03 11.65 14.47
C LEU A 321 2.01 11.88 15.60
N LEU A 322 1.07 10.96 15.79
CA LEU A 322 0.04 11.07 16.84
C LEU A 322 0.61 10.84 18.26
N ARG A 323 1.81 10.27 18.38
CA ARG A 323 2.45 9.95 19.66
C ARG A 323 3.65 10.84 19.98
N GLY A 324 4.16 11.56 18.98
CA GLY A 324 5.37 12.36 19.08
C GLY A 324 5.13 13.87 18.99
N ASP A 325 6.24 14.60 18.99
CA ASP A 325 6.23 16.05 18.74
C ASP A 325 6.07 16.31 17.24
N ALA A 326 4.90 16.81 16.86
CA ALA A 326 4.56 17.09 15.47
C ALA A 326 5.52 18.09 14.80
N GLN A 327 6.11 19.03 15.56
CA GLN A 327 7.07 19.98 15.00
C GLN A 327 8.35 19.27 14.57
N LYS A 328 8.85 18.31 15.37
CA LYS A 328 10.03 17.51 15.04
C LYS A 328 9.82 16.55 13.87
N ILE A 329 8.58 16.14 13.61
CA ILE A 329 8.25 15.15 12.57
C ILE A 329 7.87 15.82 11.24
N LEU A 330 7.07 16.91 11.28
CA LEU A 330 6.55 17.58 10.07
C LEU A 330 7.40 18.77 9.62
N LYS A 331 8.18 19.37 10.52
CA LYS A 331 9.10 20.49 10.24
C LYS A 331 10.46 20.28 10.93
N PRO A 332 11.15 19.14 10.73
CA PRO A 332 12.47 19.00 11.29
C PRO A 332 13.43 20.05 10.70
N SER A 333 14.40 20.49 11.51
CA SER A 333 15.40 21.47 11.09
C SER A 333 16.08 21.05 9.79
N GLY A 334 16.16 21.96 8.81
CA GLY A 334 16.75 21.69 7.51
C GLY A 334 15.75 21.24 6.43
N THR A 335 14.47 21.03 6.74
CA THR A 335 13.45 20.85 5.68
C THR A 335 13.31 22.12 4.85
N LYS A 336 13.25 21.96 3.53
CA LYS A 336 12.96 23.04 2.60
C LYS A 336 11.60 23.66 2.90
N GLU A 337 11.49 24.99 2.76
CA GLU A 337 10.21 25.67 2.86
C GLU A 337 9.20 25.03 1.90
N TRP A 338 7.93 25.06 2.29
CA TRP A 338 6.86 24.66 1.39
C TRP A 338 6.92 25.57 0.17
N GLU A 339 7.28 25.03 -1.00
CA GLU A 339 7.18 25.76 -2.27
C GLU A 339 5.82 26.45 -2.35
N ARG A 340 5.84 27.77 -2.59
CA ARG A 340 4.67 28.55 -2.96
C ARG A 340 4.38 28.30 -4.44
N GLU A 341 3.81 27.16 -4.77
CA GLU A 341 3.20 26.92 -6.09
C GLU A 341 1.87 26.17 -5.94
#